data_AF-A0A5F1DLK0-F1
#
_entry.id   AF-A0A5F1DLK0-F1
#
_cell.length_a   1.000
_cell.length_b   1.000
_cell.length_c   1.000
_cell.angle_alpha   90.00
_cell.angle_beta   90.00
_cell.angle_gamma   90.00
#
_symmetry.space_group_name_H-M   'P 1'
#
loop_
_entity.id
_entity.type
_entity.pdbx_description
1 polymer ?
#
loop_
_entity_poly.entity_id
_entity_poly.type
_entity_poly.pdbx_seq_one_letter_code
_entity_poly.pdbx_strand_id
1 'polypeptide(L)' 'MIELTALRWITITGRGIFAEIEPAQLHDQSVHVGDHVVIDGAEKVITGIEFVDHRAERIANLALLLSDP' A
#
# COMPACT_ATOMS: atom_id res chain seq x y z
N MET A 1 -0.47 2.38 14.70
CA MET A 1 -0.63 3.04 13.39
C MET A 1 0.71 2.94 12.69
N ILE A 2 0.74 2.46 11.44
CA ILE A 2 1.97 2.16 10.70
C ILE A 2 2.28 3.35 9.81
N GLU A 3 3.52 3.82 9.84
CA GLU A 3 4.02 4.84 8.93
C GLU A 3 4.75 4.17 7.77
N LEU A 4 4.35 4.51 6.55
CA LEU A 4 4.88 3.94 5.30
C LEU A 4 5.25 5.08 4.34
N THR A 5 6.11 4.74 3.40
CA THR A 5 6.46 5.59 2.26
C THR A 5 6.06 4.89 0.97
N ALA A 6 5.28 5.56 0.14
CA ALA A 6 4.90 5.01 -1.15
C ALA A 6 6.11 5.00 -2.10
N LEU A 7 6.42 3.84 -2.69
CA LEU A 7 7.34 3.75 -3.81
C LEU A 7 6.79 4.52 -5.01
N ARG A 8 5.47 4.38 -5.24
CA ARG A 8 4.72 5.18 -6.20
C ARG A 8 3.22 5.12 -5.91
N TRP A 9 2.53 6.14 -6.42
CA TRP A 9 1.06 6.21 -6.43
C TRP A 9 0.53 5.83 -7.81
N ILE A 10 -0.47 4.97 -7.86
CA ILE A 10 -1.09 4.48 -9.09
C ILE A 10 -2.58 4.75 -9.04
N THR A 11 -3.09 5.57 -9.95
CA THR A 11 -4.53 5.76 -10.13
C THR A 11 -5.03 4.80 -11.20
N ILE A 12 -5.93 3.89 -10.83
CA ILE A 12 -6.57 2.96 -11.77
C ILE A 12 -8.03 3.38 -11.97
N THR A 13 -8.37 3.78 -13.19
CA THR A 13 -9.74 4.19 -13.55
C THR A 13 -10.74 3.08 -13.21
N GLY A 14 -11.76 3.43 -12.41
CA GLY A 14 -12.80 2.49 -11.96
C GLY A 14 -12.40 1.59 -10.78
N ARG A 15 -11.16 1.66 -10.29
CA ARG A 15 -10.69 0.88 -9.11
C ARG A 15 -10.17 1.75 -7.97
N GLY A 16 -9.72 2.98 -8.23
CA GLY A 16 -9.30 3.94 -7.20
C GLY A 16 -7.80 4.21 -7.19
N ILE A 17 -7.29 4.67 -6.05
CA ILE A 17 -5.89 5.08 -5.86
C ILE A 17 -5.16 4.01 -5.05
N PHE A 18 -4.05 3.54 -5.59
CA PHE A 18 -3.17 2.57 -4.96
C PHE A 18 -1.85 3.21 -4.56
N ALA A 19 -1.34 2.87 -3.38
CA ALA A 19 0.05 3.10 -3.02
C ALA A 19 0.82 1.78 -3.10
N GLU A 20 1.92 1.75 -3.84
CA GLU A 20 2.82 0.62 -3.88
C GLU A 20 3.86 0.76 -2.77
N ILE A 21 3.96 -0.24 -1.90
CA ILE A 21 4.77 -0.26 -0.69
C ILE A 21 5.81 -1.40 -0.81
N GLU A 22 7.04 -1.11 -0.42
CA GLU A 22 8.09 -2.11 -0.24
C GLU A 22 7.74 -2.98 0.99
N PRO A 23 7.56 -4.31 0.87
CA PRO A 23 7.12 -5.15 2.00
C PRO A 23 8.07 -5.12 3.20
N ALA A 24 9.36 -4.82 2.97
CA ALA A 24 10.33 -4.66 4.04
C ALA A 24 9.96 -3.55 5.04
N GLN A 25 9.16 -2.55 4.63
CA GLN A 25 8.65 -1.49 5.52
C GLN A 25 7.69 -2.03 6.59
N LEU A 26 7.02 -3.15 6.32
CA LEU A 26 6.09 -3.76 7.28
C LEU A 26 6.81 -4.51 8.41
N HIS A 27 8.08 -4.90 8.22
CA HIS A 27 8.81 -5.76 9.15
C HIS A 27 7.98 -7.00 9.55
N ASP A 28 7.71 -7.19 10.84
CA ASP A 28 6.88 -8.29 11.37
C ASP A 28 5.41 -7.89 11.54
N GLN A 29 5.00 -6.71 11.06
CA GLN A 29 3.65 -6.20 11.20
C GLN A 29 2.75 -6.70 10.07
N SER A 30 1.56 -7.17 10.44
CA SER A 30 0.49 -7.48 9.50
C SER A 30 -0.36 -6.24 9.23
N VAL A 31 -0.76 -6.03 7.97
CA VAL A 31 -1.77 -5.05 7.57
C VAL A 31 -3.02 -5.75 7.06
N HIS A 32 -4.17 -5.17 7.36
CA HIS A 32 -5.48 -5.68 6.98
C HIS A 32 -6.34 -4.57 6.36
N VAL A 33 -7.36 -4.98 5.61
CA VAL A 33 -8.40 -4.06 5.15
C VAL A 33 -9.15 -3.50 6.36
N GLY A 34 -9.34 -2.19 6.38
CA GLY A 34 -9.89 -1.42 7.50
C GLY A 34 -8.81 -0.80 8.41
N ASP A 35 -7.55 -1.21 8.28
CA ASP A 35 -6.48 -0.61 9.07
C ASP A 35 -6.22 0.83 8.63
N HIS A 36 -5.99 1.70 9.62
CA HIS A 36 -5.53 3.06 9.42
C HIS A 36 -3.99 3.08 9.35
N VAL A 37 -3.47 3.66 8.27
CA VAL A 37 -2.04 3.80 8.01
C VAL A 37 -1.72 5.24 7.65
N VAL A 38 -0.49 5.66 7.91
CA VAL A 38 0.03 6.96 7.45
C VAL A 38 0.97 6.68 6.30
N ILE A 39 0.67 7.23 5.13
CA ILE A 39 1.51 7.09 3.94
C ILE A 39 1.91 8.49 3.48
N ASP A 40 3.21 8.73 3.36
CA ASP A 40 3.78 10.04 3.00
C ASP A 40 3.26 11.19 3.88
N GLY A 41 3.00 10.91 5.17
CA GLY A 41 2.51 11.88 6.15
C GLY A 41 0.99 12.12 6.15
N ALA A 42 0.22 11.41 5.32
CA ALA A 42 -1.24 11.48 5.30
C ALA A 42 -1.88 10.19 5.81
N GLU A 43 -2.85 10.33 6.71
CA GLU A 43 -3.66 9.19 7.17
C GLU A 43 -4.58 8.68 6.04
N LYS A 44 -4.65 7.36 5.91
CA LYS A 44 -5.45 6.63 4.93
C LYS A 44 -6.03 5.37 5.55
N VAL A 45 -7.15 4.92 5.01
CA VAL A 45 -7.75 3.62 5.34
C VAL A 45 -7.46 2.63 4.23
N ILE A 46 -6.95 1.45 4.58
CA ILE A 46 -6.76 0.36 3.62
C ILE A 46 -8.13 -0.21 3.23
N THR A 47 -8.46 -0.16 1.95
CA THR A 47 -9.72 -0.71 1.40
C THR A 47 -9.49 -1.95 0.53
N GLY A 48 -8.24 -2.25 0.20
CA GLY A 48 -7.84 -3.44 -0.55
C GLY A 48 -6.33 -3.66 -0.49
N ILE A 49 -5.91 -4.91 -0.65
CA ILE A 49 -4.49 -5.33 -0.60
C ILE A 49 -4.22 -6.27 -1.78
N GLU A 50 -3.23 -5.93 -2.60
CA GLU A 50 -2.82 -6.72 -3.77
C GLU A 50 -1.32 -6.97 -3.75
N PHE A 51 -0.91 -8.21 -4.03
CA PHE A 51 0.50 -8.57 -4.21
C PHE A 51 0.92 -8.32 -5.66
N VAL A 52 1.91 -7.46 -5.86
CA VAL A 52 2.47 -7.14 -7.16
C VAL A 52 3.82 -7.83 -7.29
N ASP A 53 3.87 -8.92 -8.06
CA ASP A 53 5.10 -9.65 -8.37
C ASP A 53 5.73 -9.10 -9.66
N HIS A 54 6.75 -8.24 -9.52
CA HIS A 54 7.58 -7.83 -10.65
C HIS A 54 8.61 -8.92 -10.93
N ARG A 55 8.16 -10.00 -11.58
CA ARG A 55 9.00 -11.17 -11.90
C ARG A 55 10.32 -10.85 -12.61
N ALA A 56 10.36 -9.75 -13.37
CA ALA A 56 11.55 -9.28 -14.06
C ALA A 56 12.61 -8.68 -13.11
N GLU A 57 12.18 -8.07 -12.00
CA GLU A 57 13.04 -7.36 -11.05
C GLU A 57 13.29 -8.17 -9.77
N ARG A 58 12.59 -9.30 -9.60
CA ARG A 58 12.60 -10.13 -8.37
C ARG A 58 12.16 -9.35 -7.12
N ILE A 59 11.32 -8.34 -7.31
CA ILE A 59 10.73 -7.53 -6.23
C ILE A 59 9.26 -7.92 -6.11
N ALA A 60 8.85 -8.32 -4.90
CA ALA A 60 7.44 -8.42 -4.54
C ALA A 60 7.07 -7.12 -3.84
N ASN A 61 6.08 -6.39 -4.37
CA ASN A 61 5.57 -5.16 -3.77
C ASN A 61 4.14 -5.37 -3.28
N LEU A 62 3.72 -4.54 -2.32
CA LEU A 62 2.36 -4.52 -1.83
C LEU A 62 1.63 -3.30 -2.40
N ALA A 63 0.58 -3.50 -3.18
CA ALA A 63 -0.32 -2.43 -3.59
C ALA A 63 -1.47 -2.32 -2.59
N LEU A 64 -1.58 -1.17 -1.92
CA LEU A 64 -2.67 -0.86 -1.01
C LEU A 64 -3.66 0.06 -1.70
N LEU A 65 -4.93 -0.34 -1.79
CA LEU A 65 -6.01 0.54 -2.22
C LEU A 65 -6.46 1.40 -1.04
N LEU A 66 -6.60 2.70 -1.25
CA LEU A 66 -6.71 3.67 -0.16
C LEU A 66 -7.91 4.61 -0.34
N SER A 67 -8.54 4.97 0.78
CA SER A 67 -9.48 6.08 0.89
C SER A 67 -9.00 7.10 1.92
N ASP A 68 -9.55 8.32 1.84
CA ASP A 68 -9.45 9.27 2.95
C ASP A 68 -10.24 8.74 4.18
N PRO A 69 -9.89 9.19 5.40
CA PRO A 69 -10.54 8.75 6.65
C PRO A 69 -12.05 9.05 6.71
#